data_AF-A0A9E0D9I7-F1
#
_entry.id   AF-A0A9E0D9I7-F1
#
_cell.length_a   1.000
_cell.length_b   1.000
_cell.length_c   1.000
_cell.angle_alpha   90.00
_cell.angle_beta   90.00
_cell.angle_gamma   90.00
#
_symmetry.space_group_name_H-M   'P 1'
#
loop_
_entity.id
_entity.type
_entity.pdbx_description
1 polymer ?
#
loop_
_entity_poly.entity_id
_entity_poly.type
_entity_poly.pdbx_seq_one_letter_code
_entity_poly.pdbx_strand_id
1 'polypeptide(L)'
;MPNISLNSEIGRLTKVIIHEPGQEIENMTPATAAESLYDDLLYLPRALKEHRQLTAVLRQTVPEVYELADLLVDVLADAGVKRRLVDRLCELHQAGEMADELADLPAPLLARQLLEGTPLRRDTLSKFLRPSPYALPPMPNTFFMRDATMCVNDRVIIGSMAKSARISEALLLRAIFNNHPQVEGAGYYFDGTQN
;
A
#
# COMPACT_ATOMS: atom_id res chain seq x y z
N MET A 1 -7.78 20.39 -12.61
CA MET A 1 -7.93 19.37 -13.68
C MET A 1 -7.45 18.06 -13.09
N PRO A 2 -8.10 16.92 -13.35
CA PRO A 2 -7.66 15.63 -12.81
C PRO A 2 -6.23 15.34 -13.25
N ASN A 3 -5.42 14.78 -12.36
CA ASN A 3 -4.00 14.53 -12.61
C ASN A 3 -3.72 13.13 -13.20
N ILE A 4 -4.79 12.38 -13.44
CA ILE A 4 -4.77 11.08 -14.12
C ILE A 4 -5.51 11.17 -15.46
N SER A 5 -5.00 10.45 -16.46
CA SER A 5 -5.61 10.33 -17.78
C SER A 5 -5.08 9.07 -18.48
N LEU A 6 -5.68 7.91 -18.21
CA LEU A 6 -5.31 6.62 -18.83
C LEU A 6 -6.33 6.22 -19.91
N ASN A 7 -6.09 6.68 -21.15
CA ASN A 7 -7.00 6.47 -22.29
C ASN A 7 -6.54 5.33 -23.22
N SER A 8 -5.40 4.69 -22.94
CA SER A 8 -4.79 3.65 -23.77
C SER A 8 -3.75 2.85 -22.97
N GLU A 9 -3.61 1.56 -23.28
CA GLU A 9 -2.57 0.68 -22.72
C GLU A 9 -1.26 0.69 -23.55
N ILE A 10 -1.27 1.31 -24.73
CA ILE A 10 -0.11 1.36 -25.65
C ILE A 10 0.38 2.79 -25.92
N GLY A 11 -0.31 3.79 -25.39
CA GLY A 11 0.07 5.18 -25.50
C GLY A 11 1.39 5.48 -24.78
N ARG A 12 1.97 6.64 -25.06
CA ARG A 12 3.18 7.08 -24.34
C ARG A 12 2.86 7.27 -22.85
N LEU A 13 3.58 6.52 -22.00
CA LEU A 13 3.48 6.63 -20.55
C LEU A 13 4.13 7.93 -20.06
N THR A 14 3.37 8.75 -19.33
CA THR A 14 3.83 10.04 -18.79
C THR A 14 4.06 10.00 -17.28
N LYS A 15 3.19 9.29 -16.55
CA LYS A 15 3.23 9.09 -15.11
C LYS A 15 3.13 7.61 -14.77
N VAL A 16 3.91 7.14 -13.80
CA VAL A 16 3.80 5.78 -13.25
C VAL A 16 4.03 5.79 -11.75
N ILE A 17 3.27 4.97 -11.03
CA ILE A 17 3.49 4.68 -9.60
C ILE A 17 4.13 3.30 -9.51
N ILE A 18 5.23 3.22 -8.78
CA ILE A 18 5.94 1.99 -8.45
C ILE A 18 6.10 1.88 -6.93
N HIS A 19 6.50 0.72 -6.45
CA HIS A 19 6.82 0.52 -5.03
C HIS A 19 8.04 -0.38 -4.93
N GLU A 20 9.17 0.17 -4.49
CA GLU A 20 10.37 -0.62 -4.22
C GLU A 20 10.08 -1.68 -3.13
N PRO A 21 10.33 -2.99 -3.40
CA PRO A 21 10.11 -4.03 -2.40
C PRO A 21 10.96 -3.78 -1.16
N GLY A 22 10.33 -3.80 0.02
CA GLY A 22 10.97 -3.56 1.30
C GLY A 22 10.94 -4.77 2.24
N GLN A 23 11.02 -4.49 3.54
CA GLN A 23 11.01 -5.49 4.60
C GLN A 23 9.70 -6.29 4.66
N GLU A 24 8.61 -5.77 4.10
CA GLU A 24 7.37 -6.54 3.89
C GLU A 24 7.60 -7.88 3.18
N ILE A 25 8.63 -7.97 2.33
CA ILE A 25 9.01 -9.21 1.65
C ILE A 25 9.72 -10.19 2.59
N GLU A 26 10.67 -9.70 3.38
CA GLU A 26 11.41 -10.53 4.37
C GLU A 26 10.52 -10.97 5.52
N ASN A 27 9.49 -10.19 5.82
CA ASN A 27 8.50 -10.46 6.86
C ASN A 27 7.49 -11.54 6.46
N MET A 28 7.56 -12.06 5.23
CA MET A 28 6.77 -13.21 4.80
C MET A 28 7.31 -14.52 5.39
N THR A 29 6.42 -15.28 6.01
CA THR A 29 6.62 -16.69 6.37
C THR A 29 6.04 -17.61 5.29
N PRO A 30 6.41 -18.91 5.23
CA PRO A 30 5.80 -19.86 4.28
C PRO A 30 4.27 -19.93 4.36
N ALA A 31 3.70 -19.81 5.58
CA ALA A 31 2.25 -19.81 5.76
C ALA A 31 1.60 -18.54 5.17
N THR A 32 2.18 -17.37 5.45
CA THR A 32 1.66 -16.08 4.96
C THR A 32 1.93 -15.86 3.46
N ALA A 33 2.96 -16.52 2.90
CA ALA A 33 3.26 -16.46 1.47
C ALA A 33 2.14 -17.10 0.65
N ALA A 34 1.68 -18.29 1.03
CA ALA A 34 0.54 -18.94 0.40
C ALA A 34 -0.75 -18.11 0.51
N GLU A 35 -0.97 -17.46 1.67
CA GLU A 35 -2.09 -16.52 1.85
C GLU A 35 -1.98 -15.27 0.98
N SER A 36 -0.74 -14.84 0.70
CA SER A 36 -0.40 -13.68 -0.14
C SER A 36 -0.23 -14.03 -1.61
N LEU A 37 -0.60 -15.25 -2.03
CA LEU A 37 -0.55 -15.72 -3.42
C LEU A 37 0.88 -15.82 -3.99
N TYR A 38 1.87 -16.06 -3.14
CA TYR A 38 3.23 -16.39 -3.56
C TYR A 38 3.43 -17.90 -3.62
N ASP A 39 4.01 -18.36 -4.72
CA ASP A 39 4.44 -19.76 -4.89
C ASP A 39 5.72 -20.08 -4.11
N ASP A 40 6.57 -19.07 -3.86
CA ASP A 40 7.82 -19.20 -3.10
C ASP A 40 8.18 -17.88 -2.40
N LEU A 41 9.04 -17.94 -1.38
CA LEU A 41 9.58 -16.77 -0.71
C LEU A 41 10.56 -16.03 -1.62
N LEU A 42 10.36 -14.72 -1.74
CA LEU A 42 11.26 -13.88 -2.52
C LEU A 42 12.53 -13.54 -1.74
N TYR A 43 13.68 -13.68 -2.40
CA TYR A 43 14.95 -13.21 -1.87
C TYR A 43 15.09 -11.70 -2.08
N LEU A 44 14.84 -10.91 -1.03
CA LEU A 44 14.77 -9.44 -1.10
C LEU A 44 15.98 -8.78 -1.78
N PRO A 45 17.25 -9.15 -1.51
CA PRO A 45 18.39 -8.53 -2.20
C PRO A 45 18.37 -8.69 -3.72
N ARG A 46 17.82 -9.81 -4.23
CA ARG A 46 17.63 -10.03 -5.66
C ARG A 46 16.44 -9.23 -6.20
N ALA A 47 15.31 -9.25 -5.49
CA ALA A 47 14.13 -8.46 -5.86
C ALA A 47 14.44 -6.96 -5.94
N LEU A 48 15.16 -6.41 -4.96
CA LEU A 48 15.65 -5.03 -4.97
C LEU A 48 16.54 -4.73 -6.17
N LYS A 49 17.50 -5.62 -6.47
CA LYS A 49 18.40 -5.44 -7.61
C LYS A 49 17.62 -5.35 -8.92
N GLU A 50 16.67 -6.26 -9.14
CA GLU A 50 15.85 -6.31 -10.36
C GLU A 50 14.87 -5.14 -10.43
N HIS A 51 14.20 -4.81 -9.33
CA HIS A 51 13.29 -3.66 -9.27
C HIS A 51 14.01 -2.34 -9.53
N ARG A 52 15.24 -2.16 -9.02
CA ARG A 52 16.05 -0.97 -9.30
C ARG A 52 16.49 -0.88 -10.76
N GLN A 53 16.73 -2.01 -11.42
CA GLN A 53 16.97 -2.02 -12.87
C GLN A 53 15.73 -1.56 -13.64
N LEU A 54 14.54 -2.07 -13.30
CA LEU A 54 13.27 -1.61 -13.88
C LEU A 54 13.07 -0.11 -13.63
N THR A 55 13.25 0.34 -12.39
CA THR A 55 13.10 1.74 -11.98
C THR A 55 14.05 2.66 -12.74
N ALA A 56 15.29 2.24 -12.97
CA ALA A 56 16.25 3.01 -13.76
C ALA A 56 15.78 3.20 -15.22
N VAL A 57 15.22 2.15 -15.83
CA VAL A 57 14.63 2.22 -17.19
C VAL A 57 13.41 3.14 -17.21
N LEU A 58 12.51 3.00 -16.23
CA LEU A 58 11.32 3.86 -16.11
C LEU A 58 11.71 5.33 -15.94
N ARG A 59 12.67 5.66 -15.07
CA ARG A 59 13.12 7.04 -14.85
C ARG A 59 13.80 7.69 -16.07
N GLN A 60 14.29 6.88 -17.02
CA GLN A 60 14.85 7.38 -18.29
C GLN A 60 13.78 7.57 -19.37
N THR A 61 12.65 6.89 -19.27
CA THR A 61 11.65 6.80 -20.35
C THR A 61 10.33 7.49 -20.02
N VAL A 62 9.99 7.57 -18.73
CA VAL A 62 8.78 8.15 -18.18
C VAL A 62 9.16 9.45 -17.45
N PRO A 63 8.56 10.60 -17.83
CA PRO A 63 8.82 11.89 -17.19
C PRO A 63 8.63 11.90 -15.68
N GLU A 64 7.59 11.22 -15.19
CA GLU A 64 7.17 11.26 -13.79
C GLU A 64 7.03 9.84 -13.23
N VAL A 65 7.96 9.45 -12.35
CA VAL A 65 7.97 8.16 -11.66
C VAL A 65 7.81 8.43 -10.16
N TYR A 66 6.71 7.96 -9.57
CA TYR A 66 6.41 8.14 -8.16
C TYR A 66 6.60 6.83 -7.39
N GLU A 67 7.17 6.91 -6.19
CA GLU A 67 7.19 5.80 -5.24
C GLU A 67 5.94 5.85 -4.36
N LEU A 68 5.28 4.70 -4.19
CA LEU A 68 4.10 4.54 -3.33
C LEU A 68 4.36 5.04 -1.91
N ALA A 69 5.52 4.69 -1.35
CA ALA A 69 5.91 5.08 0.01
C ALA A 69 5.96 6.61 0.16
N ASP A 70 6.54 7.32 -0.81
CA ASP A 70 6.64 8.78 -0.78
C ASP A 70 5.25 9.44 -0.88
N LEU A 71 4.41 8.97 -1.80
CA LEU A 71 3.03 9.45 -1.93
C LEU A 71 2.22 9.22 -0.64
N LEU A 72 2.44 8.08 0.02
CA LEU A 72 1.79 7.75 1.28
C LEU A 72 2.25 8.69 2.39
N VAL A 73 3.54 9.00 2.49
CA VAL A 73 4.07 9.96 3.46
C VAL A 73 3.43 11.33 3.30
N ASP A 74 3.33 11.83 2.06
CA ASP A 74 2.72 13.12 1.77
C ASP A 74 1.25 13.17 2.18
N VAL A 75 0.50 12.10 1.94
CA VAL A 75 -0.92 11.99 2.32
C VAL A 75 -1.12 11.89 3.83
N LEU A 76 -0.22 11.18 4.52
CA LEU A 76 -0.25 11.02 5.97
C LEU A 76 0.18 12.29 6.74
N ALA A 77 0.68 13.31 6.05
CA ALA A 77 0.94 14.63 6.65
C ALA A 77 -0.35 15.35 7.06
N ASP A 78 -1.47 15.07 6.39
CA ASP A 78 -2.79 15.55 6.82
C ASP A 78 -3.30 14.69 8.00
N ALA A 79 -3.42 15.32 9.17
CA ALA A 79 -3.84 14.63 10.40
C ALA A 79 -5.24 13.99 10.29
N GLY A 80 -6.16 14.60 9.53
CA GLY A 80 -7.50 14.07 9.32
C GLY A 80 -7.50 12.84 8.41
N VAL A 81 -6.71 12.86 7.32
CA VAL A 81 -6.55 11.71 6.43
C VAL A 81 -5.85 10.57 7.15
N LYS A 82 -4.73 10.88 7.84
CA LYS A 82 -3.99 9.94 8.67
C LYS A 82 -4.90 9.24 9.67
N ARG A 83 -5.70 10.00 10.43
CA ARG A 83 -6.58 9.43 11.46
C ARG A 83 -7.62 8.48 10.85
N ARG A 84 -8.31 8.91 9.79
CA ARG A 84 -9.33 8.09 9.12
C ARG A 84 -8.74 6.79 8.56
N LEU A 85 -7.55 6.85 7.97
CA LEU A 85 -6.88 5.68 7.42
C LEU A 85 -6.46 4.70 8.51
N VAL A 86 -5.84 5.19 9.58
CA VAL A 86 -5.43 4.37 10.73
C VAL A 86 -6.64 3.70 11.37
N ASP A 87 -7.72 4.45 11.65
CA ASP A 87 -8.92 3.90 12.26
C ASP A 87 -9.51 2.75 11.41
N ARG A 88 -9.57 2.94 10.09
CA ARG A 88 -10.11 1.91 9.17
C ARG A 88 -9.22 0.67 9.09
N LEU A 89 -7.90 0.83 9.10
CA LEU A 89 -6.96 -0.30 9.10
C LEU A 89 -6.97 -1.05 10.43
N CYS A 90 -7.06 -0.33 11.54
CA CYS A 90 -7.20 -0.91 12.87
C CYS A 90 -8.53 -1.67 13.02
N GLU A 91 -9.63 -1.16 12.47
CA GLU A 91 -10.92 -1.87 12.42
C GLU A 91 -10.79 -3.17 11.62
N LEU A 92 -10.21 -3.11 10.41
CA LEU A 92 -10.02 -4.26 9.52
C LEU A 92 -9.23 -5.39 10.18
N HIS A 93 -8.19 -5.06 10.94
CA HIS A 93 -7.29 -6.03 11.59
C HIS A 93 -7.58 -6.27 13.08
N GLN A 94 -8.67 -5.69 13.61
CA GLN A 94 -9.06 -5.80 15.03
C GLN A 94 -7.92 -5.36 15.98
N ALA A 95 -7.29 -4.24 15.65
CA ALA A 95 -6.17 -3.61 16.35
C ALA A 95 -6.51 -2.20 16.84
N GLY A 96 -7.76 -1.98 17.24
CA GLY A 96 -8.28 -0.67 17.66
C GLY A 96 -7.52 -0.05 18.84
N GLU A 97 -6.89 -0.86 19.69
CA GLU A 97 -6.08 -0.38 20.81
C GLU A 97 -4.79 0.33 20.41
N MET A 98 -4.36 0.19 19.14
CA MET A 98 -3.16 0.81 18.61
C MET A 98 -3.46 2.07 17.79
N ALA A 99 -4.74 2.41 17.57
CA ALA A 99 -5.12 3.49 16.66
C ALA A 99 -4.56 4.85 17.09
N ASP A 100 -4.62 5.18 18.38
CA ASP A 100 -4.09 6.44 18.90
C ASP A 100 -2.55 6.51 18.77
N GLU A 101 -1.85 5.44 19.17
CA GLU A 101 -0.40 5.34 19.06
C GLU A 101 0.08 5.47 17.61
N LEU A 102 -0.59 4.79 16.67
CA LEU A 102 -0.29 4.88 15.24
C LEU A 102 -0.59 6.26 14.66
N ALA A 103 -1.69 6.89 15.09
CA ALA A 103 -2.04 8.24 14.64
C ALA A 103 -1.04 9.30 15.14
N ASP A 104 -0.36 9.05 16.26
CA ASP A 104 0.67 9.94 16.82
C ASP A 104 2.05 9.77 16.17
N LEU A 105 2.26 8.70 15.39
CA LEU A 105 3.53 8.49 14.70
C LEU A 105 3.79 9.58 13.63
N PRO A 106 5.07 9.95 13.41
CA PRO A 106 5.46 10.73 12.25
C PRO A 106 5.09 10.02 10.95
N ALA A 107 4.62 10.77 9.95
CA ALA A 107 4.15 10.21 8.67
C ALA A 107 5.14 9.22 7.99
N PRO A 108 6.47 9.48 7.95
CA PRO A 108 7.44 8.50 7.42
C PRO A 108 7.47 7.17 8.18
N LEU A 109 7.39 7.23 9.51
CA LEU A 109 7.41 6.04 10.35
C LEU A 109 6.10 5.27 10.24
N LEU A 110 4.97 5.99 10.18
CA LEU A 110 3.67 5.38 9.97
C LEU A 110 3.58 4.70 8.60
N ALA A 111 3.95 5.39 7.52
CA ALA A 111 3.97 4.82 6.17
C ALA A 111 4.76 3.51 6.13
N ARG A 112 5.95 3.52 6.74
CA ARG A 112 6.80 2.33 6.87
C ARG A 112 6.10 1.20 7.62
N GLN A 113 5.52 1.47 8.80
CA GLN A 113 4.82 0.43 9.57
C GLN A 113 3.54 -0.08 8.89
N LEU A 114 2.86 0.76 8.10
CA LEU A 114 1.71 0.31 7.32
C LEU A 114 2.14 -0.64 6.21
N LEU A 115 3.24 -0.34 5.50
CA LEU A 115 3.77 -1.16 4.39
C LEU A 115 4.47 -2.44 4.90
N GLU A 116 5.45 -2.28 5.79
CA GLU A 116 6.33 -3.35 6.29
C GLU A 116 5.69 -4.22 7.38
N GLY A 117 4.53 -3.82 7.90
CA GLY A 117 3.83 -4.46 9.01
C GLY A 117 4.06 -3.75 10.34
N THR A 118 2.98 -3.63 11.10
CA THR A 118 2.98 -3.01 12.43
C THR A 118 3.14 -4.08 13.50
N PRO A 119 4.18 -4.02 14.35
CA PRO A 119 4.42 -5.04 15.38
C PRO A 119 3.25 -5.17 16.37
N LEU A 120 2.93 -6.40 16.77
CA LEU A 120 1.92 -6.67 17.78
C LEU A 120 2.45 -6.39 19.18
N ARG A 121 1.73 -5.55 19.96
CA ARG A 121 2.01 -5.38 21.39
C ARG A 121 1.57 -6.61 22.17
N ARG A 122 2.52 -7.37 22.72
CA ARG A 122 2.26 -8.60 23.51
C ARG A 122 2.01 -8.30 24.99
N ASP A 123 0.95 -7.54 25.27
CA ASP A 123 0.56 -7.10 26.62
C ASP A 123 -0.45 -8.04 27.32
N THR A 124 -0.94 -9.07 26.63
CA THR A 124 -1.87 -10.06 27.17
C THR A 124 -1.43 -11.47 26.78
N LEU A 125 -1.87 -12.48 27.55
CA LEU A 125 -1.59 -13.89 27.24
C LEU A 125 -2.12 -14.27 25.85
N SER A 126 -3.33 -13.82 25.49
CA SER A 126 -3.91 -14.06 24.17
C SER A 126 -3.04 -13.51 23.04
N LYS A 127 -2.49 -12.29 23.17
CA LYS A 127 -1.58 -11.72 22.17
C LYS A 127 -0.20 -12.38 22.18
N PHE A 128 0.27 -12.81 23.34
CA PHE A 128 1.53 -13.56 23.45
C PHE A 128 1.47 -14.90 22.70
N LEU A 129 0.31 -15.56 22.74
CA LEU A 129 0.06 -16.84 22.06
C LEU A 129 -0.31 -16.68 20.56
N ARG A 130 -0.50 -15.46 20.05
CA ARG A 130 -0.78 -15.26 18.62
C ARG A 130 0.43 -15.68 17.77
N PRO A 131 0.24 -16.50 16.72
CA PRO A 131 1.33 -16.89 15.83
C PRO A 131 1.92 -15.71 15.06
N SER A 132 1.06 -14.79 14.59
CA SER A 132 1.49 -13.59 13.88
C SER A 132 2.16 -12.61 14.85
N PRO A 133 3.36 -12.08 14.52
CA PRO A 133 4.01 -11.03 15.30
C PRO A 133 3.48 -9.63 14.96
N TYR A 134 2.46 -9.51 14.09
CA TYR A 134 1.96 -8.24 13.59
C TYR A 134 0.52 -7.95 14.04
N ALA A 135 0.26 -6.69 14.40
CA ALA A 135 -1.07 -6.14 14.59
C ALA A 135 -1.72 -5.76 13.25
N LEU A 136 -0.96 -5.08 12.38
CA LEU A 136 -1.30 -4.89 10.97
C LEU A 136 -0.26 -5.66 10.15
N PRO A 137 -0.65 -6.66 9.34
CA PRO A 137 0.30 -7.51 8.62
C PRO A 137 1.09 -6.73 7.56
N PRO A 138 2.33 -7.18 7.24
CA PRO A 138 3.06 -6.68 6.07
C PRO A 138 2.25 -6.88 4.79
N MET A 139 2.46 -6.00 3.81
CA MET A 139 1.79 -6.09 2.50
C MET A 139 2.79 -6.37 1.38
N PRO A 140 3.29 -7.62 1.24
CA PRO A 140 4.31 -7.96 0.25
C PRO A 140 3.85 -7.79 -1.20
N ASN A 141 2.53 -7.69 -1.45
CA ASN A 141 1.97 -7.51 -2.79
C ASN A 141 1.90 -6.05 -3.24
N THR A 142 2.30 -5.08 -2.40
CA THR A 142 2.28 -3.65 -2.77
C THR A 142 3.16 -3.33 -3.96
N PHE A 143 4.23 -4.10 -4.23
CA PHE A 143 5.03 -3.88 -5.43
C PHE A 143 4.31 -4.35 -6.73
N PHE A 144 3.22 -5.12 -6.61
CA PHE A 144 2.28 -5.40 -7.70
C PHE A 144 1.19 -4.32 -7.77
N MET A 145 1.60 -3.12 -8.16
CA MET A 145 0.77 -1.90 -8.20
C MET A 145 -0.48 -1.96 -9.12
N ARG A 146 -0.60 -2.99 -9.96
CA ARG A 146 -1.66 -3.11 -10.99
C ARG A 146 -3.01 -3.56 -10.44
N ASP A 147 -3.01 -4.30 -9.34
CA ASP A 147 -4.15 -5.14 -8.94
C ASP A 147 -5.18 -4.41 -8.05
N ALA A 148 -4.71 -3.65 -7.06
CA ALA A 148 -5.59 -3.06 -6.06
C ALA A 148 -6.33 -1.82 -6.60
N THR A 149 -5.72 -1.11 -7.54
CA THR A 149 -6.32 0.07 -8.18
C THR A 149 -5.97 0.17 -9.65
N MET A 150 -6.93 0.56 -10.47
CA MET A 150 -6.75 0.80 -11.90
C MET A 150 -7.23 2.21 -12.26
N CYS A 151 -6.42 2.96 -12.97
CA CYS A 151 -6.85 4.22 -13.58
C CYS A 151 -7.56 3.91 -14.91
N VAL A 152 -8.72 4.51 -15.17
CA VAL A 152 -9.42 4.41 -16.45
C VAL A 152 -9.90 5.80 -16.82
N ASN A 153 -9.43 6.31 -17.96
CA ASN A 153 -9.59 7.71 -18.33
C ASN A 153 -9.13 8.63 -17.19
N ASP A 154 -10.00 9.51 -16.71
CA ASP A 154 -9.75 10.47 -15.63
C ASP A 154 -10.19 9.99 -14.24
N ARG A 155 -10.60 8.72 -14.09
CA ARG A 155 -11.13 8.16 -12.83
C ARG A 155 -10.41 6.88 -12.41
N VAL A 156 -10.67 6.45 -11.18
CA VAL A 156 -10.06 5.26 -10.59
C VAL A 156 -11.09 4.17 -10.34
N ILE A 157 -10.68 2.92 -10.45
CA ILE A 157 -11.38 1.73 -9.97
C ILE A 157 -10.55 1.19 -8.81
N ILE A 158 -11.17 1.00 -7.64
CA ILE A 158 -10.53 0.31 -6.51
C ILE A 158 -11.12 -1.09 -6.40
N GLY A 159 -10.28 -2.11 -6.43
CA GLY A 159 -10.69 -3.50 -6.40
C GLY A 159 -11.42 -3.89 -5.11
N SER A 160 -12.39 -4.80 -5.23
CA SER A 160 -13.01 -5.48 -4.09
C SER A 160 -12.19 -6.71 -3.74
N MET A 161 -11.24 -6.56 -2.81
CA MET A 161 -10.23 -7.57 -2.58
C MET A 161 -10.72 -8.70 -1.68
N ALA A 162 -10.37 -9.95 -2.01
CA ALA A 162 -10.86 -11.14 -1.29
C ALA A 162 -10.13 -11.41 0.04
N LYS A 163 -8.94 -10.85 0.25
CA LYS A 163 -8.09 -11.07 1.44
C LYS A 163 -7.85 -9.75 2.17
N SER A 164 -7.86 -9.77 3.50
CA SER A 164 -7.69 -8.56 4.33
C SER A 164 -6.37 -7.81 4.06
N ALA A 165 -5.27 -8.54 3.81
CA ALA A 165 -4.00 -7.94 3.41
C ALA A 165 -4.15 -7.11 2.12
N ARG A 166 -4.82 -7.67 1.10
CA ARG A 166 -5.12 -6.97 -0.16
C ARG A 166 -6.10 -5.80 0.01
N ILE A 167 -7.06 -5.89 0.94
CA ILE A 167 -7.97 -4.76 1.29
C ILE A 167 -7.16 -3.59 1.87
N SER A 168 -6.11 -3.87 2.65
CA SER A 168 -5.25 -2.84 3.23
C SER A 168 -4.53 -2.03 2.15
N GLU A 169 -4.00 -2.71 1.13
CA GLU A 169 -3.40 -2.06 -0.05
C GLU A 169 -4.40 -1.14 -0.76
N ALA A 170 -5.63 -1.62 -0.97
CA ALA A 170 -6.69 -0.84 -1.59
C ALA A 170 -7.05 0.42 -0.77
N LEU A 171 -7.06 0.32 0.57
CA LEU A 171 -7.29 1.46 1.46
C LEU A 171 -6.15 2.50 1.39
N LEU A 172 -4.88 2.06 1.35
CA LEU A 172 -3.74 2.96 1.19
C LEU A 172 -3.82 3.72 -0.14
N LEU A 173 -4.02 2.99 -1.24
CA LEU A 173 -4.12 3.58 -2.57
C LEU A 173 -5.33 4.51 -2.70
N ARG A 174 -6.47 4.14 -2.10
CA ARG A 174 -7.64 5.02 -2.00
C ARG A 174 -7.31 6.33 -1.29
N ALA A 175 -6.57 6.28 -0.19
CA ALA A 175 -6.14 7.50 0.50
C ALA A 175 -5.26 8.36 -0.39
N ILE A 176 -4.36 7.75 -1.16
CA ILE A 176 -3.47 8.46 -2.09
C ILE A 176 -4.25 9.11 -3.24
N PHE A 177 -5.07 8.35 -3.95
CA PHE A 177 -5.84 8.86 -5.10
C PHE A 177 -6.90 9.91 -4.74
N ASN A 178 -7.31 9.99 -3.46
CA ASN A 178 -8.24 11.02 -2.97
C ASN A 178 -7.57 12.30 -2.48
N ASN A 179 -6.32 12.24 -2.03
CA ASN A 179 -5.73 13.34 -1.25
C ASN A 179 -4.38 13.81 -1.78
N HIS A 180 -3.73 13.08 -2.70
CA HIS A 180 -2.43 13.47 -3.22
C HIS A 180 -2.53 14.31 -4.50
N PRO A 181 -2.05 15.57 -4.52
CA PRO A 181 -2.28 16.50 -5.61
C PRO A 181 -1.65 16.08 -6.94
N GLN A 182 -0.65 15.21 -6.96
CA GLN A 182 -0.01 14.77 -8.21
C GLN A 182 -0.73 13.62 -8.92
N VAL A 183 -1.61 12.90 -8.20
CA VAL A 183 -2.26 11.67 -8.69
C VAL A 183 -3.76 11.63 -8.40
N GLU A 184 -4.34 12.73 -7.95
CA GLU A 184 -5.78 12.84 -7.71
C GLU A 184 -6.60 12.58 -8.99
N GLY A 185 -7.59 11.69 -8.86
CA GLY A 185 -8.54 11.38 -9.93
C GLY A 185 -9.82 12.21 -9.88
N ALA A 186 -10.60 12.21 -10.97
CA ALA A 186 -11.94 12.82 -11.04
C ALA A 186 -13.03 11.99 -10.32
N GLY A 187 -12.66 11.26 -9.27
CA GLY A 187 -13.50 10.31 -8.54
C GLY A 187 -13.36 8.86 -9.01
N TYR A 188 -14.36 8.04 -8.68
CA TYR A 188 -14.33 6.58 -8.86
C TYR A 188 -15.42 6.09 -9.82
N TYR A 189 -15.10 5.08 -10.64
CA TYR A 189 -16.13 4.25 -11.28
C TYR A 189 -16.67 3.19 -10.32
N PHE A 190 -15.79 2.67 -9.46
CA PHE A 190 -16.11 1.67 -8.45
C PHE A 190 -15.11 1.78 -7.29
N ASP A 191 -15.61 1.68 -6.06
CA ASP A 191 -14.80 1.68 -4.84
C ASP A 191 -15.15 0.45 -3.99
N GLY A 192 -14.37 -0.62 -4.15
CA GLY A 192 -14.55 -1.88 -3.42
C GLY A 192 -14.28 -1.81 -1.92
N THR A 193 -13.84 -0.66 -1.38
CA THR A 193 -13.55 -0.50 0.05
C THR A 193 -14.74 0.01 0.88
N GLN A 194 -15.84 0.40 0.20
CA GLN A 194 -17.05 0.94 0.83
C GLN A 194 -18.10 -0.12 1.17
N ASN A 195 -17.91 -1.36 0.74
CA ASN A 195 -18.83 -2.48 0.98
C ASN A 195 -18.50 -3.24 2.28
#